data_AF-A0A179FJ73-F1
#
_entry.id   AF-A0A179FJ73-F1
#
_cell.length_a   1.000
_cell.length_b   1.000
_cell.length_c   1.000
_cell.angle_alpha   90.00
_cell.angle_beta   90.00
_cell.angle_gamma   90.00
#
_symmetry.space_group_name_H-M   'P 1'
#
loop_
_entity.id
_entity.type
_entity.pdbx_description
1 polymer ?
#
loop_
_entity_poly.entity_id
_entity_poly.type
_entity_poly.pdbx_seq_one_letter_code
_entity_poly.pdbx_strand_id
1 'polypeptide(L)'
;MLYLKNPDYNPDPNANTSIEGLRKLARDILQPAGVKVLYGFYGSQVTERSYRVIRDGLNENESIGVDGAPYAVGGEFTLNGPQDIKKRVMSTGLYNPMFYFGDCNDACTSTSICPRLRCAAESKVMGKVFGWTISRNRAEQATKMMGEAHVDGRIYGFVATHYYDHADTRAALGIITDWLAKNKDKRYLATVNDQPW
;
A
#
# COMPACT_ATOMS: atom_id res chain seq x y z
N MET A 1 6.36 -1.86 3.84
CA MET A 1 5.48 -0.71 4.15
C MET A 1 5.52 -0.47 5.64
N LEU A 2 5.74 0.76 6.07
CA LEU A 2 5.67 1.18 7.47
C LEU A 2 4.31 1.85 7.70
N TYR A 3 3.43 1.24 8.48
CA TYR A 3 2.09 1.75 8.72
C TYR A 3 2.09 2.69 9.94
N LEU A 4 1.99 4.00 9.71
CA LEU A 4 2.22 5.01 10.73
C LEU A 4 0.95 5.27 11.56
N LYS A 5 0.91 4.72 12.78
CA LYS A 5 -0.28 4.84 13.65
C LYS A 5 -0.44 6.21 14.31
N ASN A 6 0.67 6.82 14.73
CA ASN A 6 0.67 8.14 15.36
C ASN A 6 1.96 8.89 14.97
N PRO A 7 2.07 9.35 13.71
CA PRO A 7 3.34 9.83 13.16
C PRO A 7 3.82 11.16 13.78
N ASP A 8 2.92 11.94 14.37
CA ASP A 8 3.24 13.19 15.08
C ASP A 8 3.27 13.04 16.62
N TYR A 9 3.36 11.81 17.14
CA TYR A 9 3.44 11.53 18.58
C TYR A 9 4.59 12.27 19.28
N ASN A 10 5.79 12.24 18.69
CA ASN A 10 6.96 12.92 19.24
C ASN A 10 7.39 14.08 18.31
N PRO A 11 7.26 15.33 18.76
CA PRO A 11 7.62 16.49 17.96
C PRO A 11 9.14 16.80 17.93
N ASP A 12 9.95 16.17 18.78
CA ASP A 12 11.41 16.35 18.76
C ASP A 12 12.03 15.64 17.54
N PRO A 13 12.55 16.39 16.55
CA PRO A 13 13.10 15.79 15.33
C PRO A 13 14.33 14.91 15.58
N ASN A 14 14.98 15.01 16.74
CA ASN A 14 16.15 14.19 17.07
C ASN A 14 15.80 12.86 17.74
N ALA A 15 14.56 12.69 18.21
CA ALA A 15 14.13 11.45 18.84
C ALA A 15 13.92 10.34 17.79
N ASN A 16 14.36 9.12 18.08
CA ASN A 16 14.10 7.97 17.20
C ASN A 16 12.60 7.66 17.03
N THR A 17 11.75 8.12 17.95
CA THR A 17 10.29 7.98 17.90
C THR A 17 9.59 9.08 17.10
N SER A 18 10.32 10.08 16.60
CA SER A 18 9.77 11.09 15.69
C SER A 18 9.73 10.57 14.26
N ILE A 19 9.01 11.28 13.39
CA ILE A 19 8.95 10.94 11.97
C ILE A 19 10.32 11.10 11.28
N GLU A 20 11.12 12.09 11.66
CA GLU A 20 12.49 12.27 11.20
C GLU A 20 13.40 11.12 11.64
N GLY A 21 13.31 10.74 12.93
CA GLY A 21 14.07 9.63 13.49
C GLY A 21 13.72 8.30 12.81
N LEU A 22 12.43 8.03 12.59
CA LEU A 22 11.98 6.84 11.87
C LEU A 22 12.52 6.80 10.43
N ARG A 23 12.45 7.91 9.70
CA ARG A 23 13.00 8.01 8.34
C ARG A 23 14.51 7.79 8.33
N LYS A 24 15.22 8.35 9.31
CA LYS A 24 16.67 8.14 9.46
C LYS A 24 16.97 6.66 9.68
N LEU A 25 16.27 5.99 10.60
CA LEU A 25 16.43 4.55 10.85
C LEU A 25 16.13 3.71 9.60
N ALA A 26 15.07 4.04 8.86
CA ALA A 26 14.73 3.36 7.63
C ALA A 26 15.85 3.48 6.57
N ARG A 27 16.45 4.66 6.44
CA ARG A 27 17.59 4.90 5.57
C ARG A 27 18.85 4.17 6.02
N ASP A 28 19.15 4.19 7.31
CA ASP A 28 20.39 3.62 7.85
C ASP A 28 20.37 2.09 7.87
N ILE A 29 19.19 1.48 8.02
CA ILE A 29 19.05 0.02 8.21
C ILE A 29 18.54 -0.67 6.94
N LEU A 30 17.47 -0.15 6.33
CA LEU A 30 16.76 -0.86 5.26
C LEU A 30 17.40 -0.61 3.89
N GLN A 31 17.74 0.64 3.58
CA GLN A 31 18.24 1.00 2.25
C GLN A 31 19.59 0.33 1.89
N PRO A 32 20.57 0.18 2.82
CA PRO A 32 21.80 -0.57 2.54
C PRO A 32 21.56 -2.04 2.20
N ALA A 33 20.48 -2.63 2.69
CA ALA A 33 20.05 -3.98 2.35
C ALA A 33 19.23 -4.04 1.04
N GLY A 34 19.12 -2.93 0.30
CA GLY A 34 18.31 -2.81 -0.91
C GLY A 34 16.80 -2.75 -0.65
N VAL A 35 16.38 -2.59 0.60
CA VAL A 35 14.96 -2.53 0.97
C VAL A 35 14.45 -1.10 0.78
N LYS A 36 13.48 -0.98 -0.10
CA LYS A 36 12.76 0.26 -0.44
C LYS A 36 11.61 0.51 0.54
N VAL A 37 11.31 1.77 0.83
CA VAL A 37 10.43 2.14 1.95
C VAL A 37 9.18 2.87 1.47
N LEU A 38 8.02 2.28 1.79
CA LEU A 38 6.70 2.90 1.61
C LEU A 38 6.18 3.37 2.97
N TYR A 39 6.06 4.68 3.18
CA TYR A 39 5.49 5.27 4.39
C TYR A 39 3.96 5.37 4.26
N GLY A 40 3.23 4.57 5.03
CA GLY A 40 1.77 4.48 4.98
C GLY A 40 1.09 5.43 5.96
N PHE A 41 0.18 6.25 5.43
CA PHE A 41 -0.66 7.19 6.16
C PHE A 41 -2.14 6.88 5.96
N TYR A 42 -2.96 7.24 6.94
CA TYR A 42 -4.40 7.36 6.76
C TYR A 42 -4.72 8.65 5.99
N GLY A 43 -5.84 8.67 5.25
CA GLY A 43 -6.31 9.89 4.58
C GLY A 43 -6.44 11.10 5.51
N SER A 44 -6.80 10.91 6.78
CA SER A 44 -6.89 11.98 7.79
C SER A 44 -5.54 12.62 8.14
N GLN A 45 -4.42 11.97 7.83
CA GLN A 45 -3.07 12.41 8.20
C GLN A 45 -2.37 13.19 7.08
N VAL A 46 -2.96 13.28 5.88
CA VAL A 46 -2.30 13.91 4.71
C VAL A 46 -1.98 15.39 4.93
N THR A 47 -2.76 16.07 5.76
CA THR A 47 -2.56 17.48 6.11
C THR A 47 -1.75 17.68 7.40
N GLU A 48 -1.27 16.61 8.02
CA GLU A 48 -0.48 16.67 9.24
C GLU A 48 1.00 17.00 8.95
N ARG A 49 1.74 17.35 10.00
CA ARG A 49 3.15 17.76 9.88
C ARG A 49 4.00 16.61 9.36
N SER A 50 3.85 15.44 9.95
CA SER A 50 4.64 14.25 9.62
C SER A 50 4.53 13.85 8.15
N TYR A 51 3.33 13.93 7.57
CA TYR A 51 3.12 13.69 6.14
C TYR A 51 3.95 14.64 5.29
N ARG A 52 3.91 15.95 5.58
CA ARG A 52 4.74 16.95 4.86
C ARG A 52 6.23 16.68 5.01
N VAL A 53 6.69 16.38 6.22
CA VAL A 53 8.10 16.05 6.49
C VAL A 53 8.57 14.89 5.62
N ILE A 54 7.78 13.81 5.52
CA ILE A 54 8.11 12.67 4.66
C ILE A 54 8.08 13.09 3.20
N ARG A 55 6.98 13.69 2.74
CA ARG A 55 6.75 14.10 1.34
C ARG A 55 7.91 14.95 0.81
N ASP A 56 8.28 15.98 1.56
CA ASP A 56 9.26 16.98 1.12
C ASP A 56 10.69 16.44 1.15
N GLY A 57 10.92 15.31 1.84
CA GLY A 57 12.25 14.71 1.96
C GLY A 57 12.40 13.33 1.33
N LEU A 58 11.43 12.83 0.54
CA LEU A 58 11.52 11.51 -0.10
C LEU A 58 12.75 11.39 -1.01
N ASN A 59 13.59 10.38 -0.78
CA ASN A 59 14.67 10.02 -1.72
C ASN A 59 14.20 8.99 -2.76
N GLU A 60 15.08 8.59 -3.68
CA GLU A 60 14.77 7.63 -4.76
C GLU A 60 14.36 6.23 -4.31
N ASN A 61 14.54 5.88 -3.03
CA ASN A 61 14.19 4.60 -2.42
C ASN A 61 12.97 4.71 -1.49
N GLU A 62 12.22 5.81 -1.59
CA GLU A 62 11.09 6.10 -0.72
C GLU A 62 9.86 6.59 -1.48
N SER A 63 8.69 6.22 -0.97
CA SER A 63 7.38 6.70 -1.43
C SER A 63 6.37 6.84 -0.30
N ILE A 64 5.22 7.43 -0.62
CA ILE A 64 4.09 7.61 0.29
C ILE A 64 2.93 6.71 -0.12
N GLY A 65 2.38 6.01 0.85
CA GLY A 65 1.15 5.25 0.77
C GLY A 65 0.03 5.99 1.49
N VAL A 66 -1.12 6.18 0.84
CA VAL A 66 -2.32 6.69 1.53
C VAL A 66 -3.43 5.65 1.43
N ASP A 67 -3.94 5.25 2.59
CA ASP A 67 -5.09 4.36 2.67
C ASP A 67 -6.40 5.14 2.59
N GLY A 68 -7.29 4.76 1.67
CA GLY A 68 -8.59 5.44 1.55
C GLY A 68 -9.37 5.15 0.27
N ALA A 69 -10.33 6.02 -0.04
CA ALA A 69 -11.13 5.93 -1.25
C ALA A 69 -10.39 6.60 -2.44
N PRO A 70 -10.47 6.05 -3.67
CA PRO A 70 -9.66 6.50 -4.81
C PRO A 70 -9.77 7.99 -5.12
N TYR A 71 -11.00 8.52 -5.19
CA TYR A 71 -11.23 9.92 -5.55
C TYR A 71 -10.70 10.87 -4.47
N ALA A 72 -10.98 10.58 -3.20
CA ALA A 72 -10.49 11.37 -2.08
C ALA A 72 -8.95 11.36 -2.04
N VAL A 73 -8.35 10.18 -2.11
CA VAL A 73 -6.89 10.03 -2.09
C VAL A 73 -6.24 10.64 -3.33
N GLY A 74 -6.84 10.53 -4.50
CA GLY A 74 -6.36 11.16 -5.73
C GLY A 74 -6.39 12.68 -5.66
N GLY A 75 -7.45 13.26 -5.09
CA GLY A 75 -7.54 14.69 -4.80
C GLY A 75 -6.46 15.13 -3.81
N GLU A 76 -6.29 14.39 -2.72
CA GLU A 76 -5.23 14.65 -1.73
C GLU A 76 -3.83 14.53 -2.32
N PHE A 77 -3.57 13.56 -3.20
CA PHE A 77 -2.29 13.50 -3.88
C PHE A 77 -2.06 14.66 -4.84
N THR A 78 -3.11 15.16 -5.48
CA THR A 78 -3.02 16.30 -6.38
C THR A 78 -2.70 17.59 -5.64
N LEU A 79 -3.33 17.79 -4.48
CA LEU A 79 -3.16 18.99 -3.66
C LEU A 79 -1.91 18.93 -2.77
N ASN A 80 -1.71 17.80 -2.12
CA ASN A 80 -0.78 17.63 -1.01
C ASN A 80 0.28 16.55 -1.27
N GLY A 81 0.20 15.75 -2.32
CA GLY A 81 1.09 14.60 -2.55
C GLY A 81 2.48 14.94 -3.10
N PRO A 82 3.37 13.93 -3.19
CA PRO A 82 4.62 14.04 -3.93
C PRO A 82 4.40 14.50 -5.38
N GLN A 83 5.26 15.37 -5.91
CA GLN A 83 5.16 15.83 -7.30
C GLN A 83 5.37 14.69 -8.31
N ASP A 84 6.29 13.76 -7.99
CA ASP A 84 6.47 12.54 -8.77
C ASP A 84 5.31 11.57 -8.51
N ILE A 85 4.45 11.39 -9.52
CA ILE A 85 3.30 10.49 -9.45
C ILE A 85 3.72 9.06 -9.12
N LYS A 86 4.91 8.63 -9.56
CA LYS A 86 5.43 7.29 -9.24
C LYS A 86 5.51 7.08 -7.74
N LYS A 87 5.81 8.11 -6.94
CA LYS A 87 5.92 8.00 -5.48
C LYS A 87 4.58 8.03 -4.73
N ARG A 88 3.46 8.00 -5.46
CA ARG A 88 2.10 7.99 -4.90
C ARG A 88 1.55 6.58 -4.96
N VAL A 89 1.45 5.93 -3.80
CA VAL A 89 0.80 4.62 -3.69
C VAL A 89 -0.52 4.80 -2.96
N MET A 90 -1.59 4.25 -3.50
CA MET A 90 -2.85 4.14 -2.76
C MET A 90 -3.05 2.72 -2.30
N SER A 91 -3.58 2.57 -1.08
CA SER A 91 -4.11 1.30 -0.64
C SER A 91 -5.58 1.41 -0.26
N THR A 92 -6.30 0.32 -0.41
CA THR A 92 -7.60 0.17 0.23
C THR A 92 -7.88 -1.28 0.56
N GLY A 93 -8.70 -1.48 1.58
CA GLY A 93 -8.90 -2.80 2.12
C GLY A 93 -9.79 -2.83 3.33
N LEU A 94 -9.95 -4.03 3.87
CA LEU A 94 -10.65 -4.26 5.12
C LEU A 94 -10.02 -5.46 5.84
N TYR A 95 -10.16 -5.48 7.17
CA TYR A 95 -9.75 -6.61 8.00
C TYR A 95 -10.43 -7.92 7.49
N ASN A 96 -11.72 -7.85 7.16
CA ASN A 96 -12.43 -8.94 6.49
C ASN A 96 -13.03 -8.44 5.16
N PRO A 97 -12.32 -8.61 4.02
CA PRO A 97 -12.78 -8.07 2.75
C PRO A 97 -14.12 -8.66 2.27
N MET A 98 -14.55 -9.82 2.77
CA MET A 98 -15.83 -10.44 2.38
C MET A 98 -17.05 -9.54 2.65
N PHE A 99 -16.99 -8.67 3.65
CA PHE A 99 -18.14 -7.83 4.00
C PHE A 99 -18.43 -6.74 2.96
N TYR A 100 -17.41 -6.30 2.22
CA TYR A 100 -17.51 -5.14 1.32
C TYR A 100 -16.66 -5.30 0.06
N PHE A 101 -16.44 -6.52 -0.43
CA PHE A 101 -15.59 -6.72 -1.60
C PHE A 101 -16.22 -6.14 -2.88
N GLY A 102 -17.51 -6.42 -3.10
CA GLY A 102 -18.28 -5.99 -4.27
C GLY A 102 -17.86 -6.63 -5.59
N ASP A 103 -18.51 -6.20 -6.67
CA ASP A 103 -18.15 -6.56 -8.04
C ASP A 103 -17.16 -5.53 -8.59
N CYS A 104 -16.06 -6.00 -9.17
CA CYS A 104 -15.03 -5.13 -9.73
C CYS A 104 -15.56 -4.28 -10.89
N ASN A 105 -16.66 -4.69 -11.53
CA ASN A 105 -17.33 -3.99 -12.61
C ASN A 105 -18.21 -2.82 -12.15
N ASP A 106 -18.55 -2.74 -10.86
CA ASP A 106 -19.36 -1.66 -10.30
C ASP A 106 -18.77 -0.27 -10.62
N ALA A 107 -19.62 0.76 -10.60
CA ALA A 107 -19.20 2.13 -10.87
C ALA A 107 -18.11 2.63 -9.90
N CYS A 108 -17.26 3.57 -10.34
CA CYS A 108 -16.21 4.16 -9.51
C CYS A 108 -16.70 4.95 -8.28
N THR A 109 -18.01 5.22 -8.21
CA THR A 109 -18.67 5.81 -7.04
C THR A 109 -19.01 4.77 -5.96
N SER A 110 -18.81 3.48 -6.24
CA SER A 110 -19.06 2.39 -5.30
C SER A 110 -18.21 2.50 -4.03
N THR A 111 -18.79 2.06 -2.92
CA THR A 111 -18.10 1.97 -1.63
C THR A 111 -17.36 0.65 -1.43
N SER A 112 -17.56 -0.31 -2.34
CA SER A 112 -16.94 -1.63 -2.30
C SER A 112 -15.45 -1.61 -2.67
N ILE A 113 -14.70 -2.57 -2.15
CA ILE A 113 -13.23 -2.63 -2.26
C ILE A 113 -12.77 -2.84 -3.71
N CYS A 114 -13.33 -3.82 -4.43
CA CYS A 114 -12.87 -4.15 -5.77
C CYS A 114 -13.02 -3.02 -6.79
N PRO A 115 -14.20 -2.38 -6.95
CA PRO A 115 -14.35 -1.28 -7.91
C PRO A 115 -13.48 -0.09 -7.53
N ARG A 116 -13.26 0.17 -6.24
CA ARG A 116 -12.33 1.21 -5.79
C ARG A 116 -10.90 0.93 -6.25
N LEU A 117 -10.43 -0.29 -6.05
CA LEU A 117 -9.10 -0.71 -6.50
C LEU A 117 -8.96 -0.60 -8.02
N ARG A 118 -9.96 -1.08 -8.79
CA ARG A 118 -9.98 -0.96 -10.26
C ARG A 118 -9.88 0.51 -10.69
N CYS A 119 -10.75 1.36 -10.18
CA CYS A 119 -10.80 2.76 -10.57
C CYS A 119 -9.54 3.53 -10.16
N ALA A 120 -8.93 3.19 -9.02
CA ALA A 120 -7.62 3.74 -8.65
C ALA A 120 -6.55 3.36 -9.69
N ALA A 121 -6.49 2.08 -10.10
CA ALA A 121 -5.53 1.60 -11.08
C ALA A 121 -5.73 2.25 -12.46
N GLU A 122 -6.99 2.51 -12.84
CA GLU A 122 -7.34 3.17 -14.11
C GLU A 122 -7.12 4.68 -14.10
N SER A 123 -7.15 5.33 -12.93
CA SER A 123 -7.11 6.80 -12.80
C SER A 123 -5.80 7.45 -13.23
N LYS A 124 -4.68 6.71 -13.16
CA LYS A 124 -3.31 7.21 -13.46
C LYS A 124 -2.84 8.41 -12.62
N VAL A 125 -3.55 8.79 -11.57
CA VAL A 125 -3.13 9.86 -10.62
C VAL A 125 -2.24 9.33 -9.48
N MET A 126 -1.98 8.03 -9.50
CA MET A 126 -1.19 7.25 -8.55
C MET A 126 -0.19 6.39 -9.35
N GLY A 127 0.99 6.18 -8.79
CA GLY A 127 2.02 5.31 -9.39
C GLY A 127 1.66 3.82 -9.26
N LYS A 128 1.15 3.43 -8.08
CA LYS A 128 0.71 2.06 -7.79
C LYS A 128 -0.53 2.01 -6.92
N VAL A 129 -1.24 0.89 -7.03
CA VAL A 129 -2.44 0.60 -6.22
C VAL A 129 -2.29 -0.74 -5.51
N PHE A 130 -2.56 -0.75 -4.21
CA PHE A 130 -2.37 -1.89 -3.33
C PHE A 130 -3.71 -2.32 -2.68
N GLY A 131 -3.95 -3.63 -2.59
CA GLY A 131 -5.12 -4.20 -1.92
C GLY A 131 -4.78 -4.93 -0.61
N TRP A 132 -5.65 -4.83 0.40
CA TRP A 132 -5.51 -5.54 1.68
C TRP A 132 -6.86 -5.95 2.30
N THR A 133 -6.95 -6.89 3.25
CA THR A 133 -5.95 -7.88 3.65
C THR A 133 -6.15 -9.18 2.88
N ILE A 134 -5.08 -9.81 2.39
CA ILE A 134 -5.12 -11.18 1.89
C ILE A 134 -4.70 -12.15 3.01
N SER A 135 -5.65 -12.94 3.51
CA SER A 135 -5.39 -14.01 4.48
C SER A 135 -5.59 -15.39 3.84
N ARG A 136 -5.22 -16.47 4.54
CA ARG A 136 -5.23 -17.86 4.05
C ARG A 136 -6.56 -18.33 3.41
N ASN A 137 -7.68 -17.68 3.73
CA ASN A 137 -9.02 -18.05 3.26
C ASN A 137 -9.60 -17.02 2.27
N ARG A 138 -8.74 -16.31 1.52
CA ARG A 138 -9.15 -15.18 0.64
C ARG A 138 -8.67 -15.32 -0.81
N ALA A 139 -8.63 -16.55 -1.31
CA ALA A 139 -8.13 -16.85 -2.65
C ALA A 139 -8.96 -16.18 -3.77
N GLU A 140 -10.29 -16.16 -3.63
CA GLU A 140 -11.18 -15.52 -4.60
C GLU A 140 -10.95 -14.01 -4.67
N GLN A 141 -10.93 -13.32 -3.52
CA GLN A 141 -10.69 -11.88 -3.47
C GLN A 141 -9.31 -11.53 -4.00
N ALA A 142 -8.28 -12.30 -3.66
CA ALA A 142 -6.93 -12.12 -4.19
C ALA A 142 -6.92 -12.24 -5.72
N THR A 143 -7.60 -13.26 -6.26
CA THR A 143 -7.72 -13.51 -7.71
C THR A 143 -8.40 -12.33 -8.40
N LYS A 144 -9.51 -11.83 -7.87
CA LYS A 144 -10.22 -10.66 -8.41
C LYS A 144 -9.39 -9.38 -8.33
N MET A 145 -8.69 -9.15 -7.22
CA MET A 145 -7.75 -8.02 -7.09
C MET A 145 -6.63 -8.08 -8.15
N MET A 146 -6.15 -9.28 -8.49
CA MET A 146 -5.10 -9.51 -9.49
C MET A 146 -5.59 -9.45 -10.93
N GLY A 147 -6.70 -10.11 -11.23
CA GLY A 147 -7.23 -10.28 -12.57
C GLY A 147 -8.11 -9.12 -13.04
N GLU A 148 -8.93 -8.56 -12.15
CA GLU A 148 -10.01 -7.63 -12.53
C GLU A 148 -9.74 -6.20 -12.02
N ALA A 149 -9.30 -6.05 -10.76
CA ALA A 149 -8.96 -4.72 -10.23
C ALA A 149 -7.56 -4.24 -10.65
N HIS A 150 -6.76 -5.10 -11.27
CA HIS A 150 -5.44 -4.81 -11.80
C HIS A 150 -4.45 -4.18 -10.81
N VAL A 151 -4.56 -4.46 -9.51
CA VAL A 151 -3.69 -3.83 -8.50
C VAL A 151 -2.21 -4.22 -8.72
N ASP A 152 -1.28 -3.46 -8.19
CA ASP A 152 0.16 -3.72 -8.30
C ASP A 152 0.71 -4.48 -7.10
N GLY A 153 0.20 -4.21 -5.89
CA GLY A 153 0.71 -4.78 -4.64
C GLY A 153 -0.38 -5.34 -3.73
N ARG A 154 -0.05 -6.39 -2.97
CA ARG A 154 -0.99 -7.11 -2.08
C ARG A 154 -0.39 -7.11 -0.69
N ILE A 155 -1.14 -6.64 0.30
CA ILE A 155 -0.74 -6.75 1.70
C ILE A 155 -1.42 -7.99 2.26
N TYR A 156 -0.60 -8.99 2.58
CA TYR A 156 -1.04 -10.30 3.03
C TYR A 156 -0.59 -10.58 4.47
N GLY A 157 -1.28 -11.51 5.11
CA GLY A 157 -0.92 -12.00 6.43
C GLY A 157 -2.13 -12.16 7.33
N PHE A 158 -1.96 -11.83 8.61
CA PHE A 158 -3.03 -11.89 9.60
C PHE A 158 -3.97 -10.69 9.49
N VAL A 159 -5.22 -10.91 9.88
CA VAL A 159 -6.28 -9.91 9.86
C VAL A 159 -6.23 -8.96 11.05
N ALA A 160 -5.79 -9.45 12.21
CA ALA A 160 -5.95 -8.75 13.50
C ALA A 160 -4.68 -8.71 14.36
N THR A 161 -3.54 -9.16 13.85
CA THR A 161 -2.26 -9.12 14.57
C THR A 161 -1.12 -8.71 13.64
N HIS A 162 0.02 -8.36 14.23
CA HIS A 162 1.24 -8.05 13.50
C HIS A 162 1.71 -9.25 12.67
N TYR A 163 2.46 -8.96 11.61
CA TYR A 163 3.04 -9.98 10.76
C TYR A 163 4.17 -10.72 11.48
N TYR A 164 4.17 -12.06 11.38
CA TYR A 164 5.30 -12.91 11.74
C TYR A 164 5.27 -14.17 10.85
N ASP A 165 6.39 -14.89 10.76
CA ASP A 165 6.45 -16.12 9.99
C ASP A 165 5.59 -17.22 10.65
N HIS A 166 4.59 -17.71 9.92
CA HIS A 166 3.60 -18.66 10.39
C HIS A 166 3.01 -19.44 9.21
N ALA A 167 2.45 -20.62 9.47
CA ALA A 167 1.80 -21.42 8.44
C ALA A 167 0.72 -20.63 7.67
N ASP A 168 -0.03 -19.78 8.37
CA ASP A 168 -1.10 -18.97 7.77
C ASP A 168 -0.58 -17.82 6.89
N THR A 169 0.53 -17.18 7.28
CA THR A 169 1.14 -16.12 6.46
C THR A 169 1.77 -16.72 5.21
N ARG A 170 2.40 -17.89 5.33
CA ARG A 170 2.88 -18.68 4.18
C ARG A 170 1.75 -19.15 3.27
N ALA A 171 0.62 -19.60 3.82
CA ALA A 171 -0.56 -19.98 3.02
C ALA A 171 -1.17 -18.77 2.28
N ALA A 172 -1.23 -17.60 2.93
CA ALA A 172 -1.67 -16.36 2.29
C ALA A 172 -0.73 -15.93 1.15
N LEU A 173 0.58 -16.08 1.32
CA LEU A 173 1.56 -15.87 0.24
C LEU A 173 1.36 -16.88 -0.89
N GLY A 174 1.11 -18.15 -0.56
CA GLY A 174 0.85 -19.25 -1.50
C GLY A 174 -0.26 -18.91 -2.51
N ILE A 175 -1.35 -18.30 -2.04
CA ILE A 175 -2.44 -17.81 -2.92
C ILE A 175 -1.92 -16.89 -4.02
N ILE A 176 -1.04 -15.95 -3.67
CA ILE A 176 -0.49 -14.96 -4.59
C ILE A 176 0.48 -15.64 -5.57
N THR A 177 1.41 -16.46 -5.04
CA THR A 177 2.43 -17.12 -5.87
C THR A 177 1.82 -18.15 -6.83
N ASP A 178 0.79 -18.87 -6.40
CA ASP A 178 0.07 -19.84 -7.24
C ASP A 178 -0.67 -19.16 -8.38
N TRP A 179 -1.31 -18.01 -8.11
CA TRP A 179 -1.97 -17.24 -9.14
C TRP A 179 -0.96 -16.70 -10.17
N LEU A 180 0.19 -16.18 -9.71
CA LEU A 180 1.27 -15.72 -10.59
C LEU A 180 1.83 -16.87 -11.43
N ALA A 181 2.02 -18.05 -10.85
CA ALA A 181 2.50 -19.23 -11.57
C ALA A 181 1.55 -19.66 -12.71
N LYS A 182 0.25 -19.42 -12.55
CA LYS A 182 -0.78 -19.69 -13.57
C LYS A 182 -0.98 -18.56 -14.58
N ASN A 183 -0.45 -17.35 -14.32
CA ASN A 183 -0.65 -16.14 -15.13
C ASN A 183 0.68 -15.42 -15.44
N LYS A 184 1.73 -16.19 -15.70
CA LYS A 184 3.11 -15.67 -15.90
C LYS A 184 3.25 -14.72 -17.07
N ASP A 185 2.35 -14.82 -18.05
CA ASP A 185 2.25 -13.96 -19.23
C ASP A 185 1.69 -12.56 -18.90
N LYS A 186 1.01 -12.41 -17.75
CA LYS A 186 0.30 -11.17 -17.38
C LYS A 186 0.98 -10.38 -16.27
N ARG A 187 1.63 -11.08 -15.34
CA ARG A 187 2.19 -10.53 -14.10
C ARG A 187 3.37 -11.39 -13.62
N TYR A 188 4.25 -10.78 -12.84
CA TYR A 188 5.38 -11.46 -12.19
C TYR A 188 5.54 -10.95 -10.75
N LEU A 189 6.30 -11.69 -9.94
CA LEU A 189 6.65 -11.27 -8.59
C LEU A 189 7.79 -10.23 -8.67
N ALA A 190 7.54 -9.02 -8.16
CA ALA A 190 8.53 -7.96 -8.15
C ALA A 190 9.81 -8.37 -7.42
N THR A 191 10.94 -7.92 -7.95
CA THR A 191 12.29 -8.12 -7.44
C THR A 191 12.87 -6.81 -6.89
N VAL A 192 14.07 -6.85 -6.33
CA VAL A 192 14.77 -5.64 -5.85
C VAL A 192 15.03 -4.61 -6.97
N ASN A 193 15.08 -5.06 -8.22
CA ASN A 193 15.29 -4.20 -9.39
C ASN A 193 14.03 -3.42 -9.78
N ASP A 194 12.86 -3.88 -9.36
CA ASP A 194 11.59 -3.22 -9.65
C ASP A 194 11.35 -2.08 -8.66
N GLN A 195 10.99 -0.90 -9.16
CA GLN A 195 10.53 0.18 -8.29
C GLN A 195 9.12 -0.15 -7.80
N PRO A 196 8.87 -0.23 -6.47
CA PRO A 196 7.61 -0.72 -5.93
C PRO A 196 6.51 0.35 -5.91
N TRP A 197 6.73 1.48 -6.60
CA TRP A 197 5.86 2.63 -6.76
C TRP A 197 6.04 3.20 -8.19
#